data_AF-A0A836HSQ6-F1
#
_entry.id   AF-A0A836HSQ6-F1
#
_cell.length_a   1.000
_cell.length_b   1.000
_cell.length_c   1.000
_cell.angle_alpha   90.00
_cell.angle_beta   90.00
_cell.angle_gamma   90.00
#
_symmetry.space_group_name_H-M   'P 1'
#
loop_
_entity.id
_entity.type
_entity.pdbx_description
1 polymer ?
#
loop_
_entity_poly.entity_id
_entity_poly.type
_entity_poly.pdbx_seq_one_letter_code
_entity_poly.pdbx_strand_id
1 'polypeptide(L)'
;MTCVLAQKGGESVPGRLSQTLSGHIFSEEHHHLLSRIAWTKGWTGRVWVPVPVMELLRLPLVLGTAAPVRVTSSNGSVWVYHSSQFTVPLDAMRELWNARVRRIQAEEKDREAALLASRVAPDELPLSTNGERFDRATEECMLRRVRSHGTSSRYWATEAEAAWLYRTPFTAAYLSTPENGVVSQANELCRPVVLYNVEGTVDPSRFTELTCRRYDPVNYKGYFYKPVVALHMKALALHYNCLHEPQWITPHRAMKLGLSLIPHRKPLFLSMEVPSALVNIATTQRTRAPVPRVPPATDAGGSVRLEDDFDTSEGQYEKSLLIVPPW
;
A
#
# COMPACT_ATOMS: atom_id res chain seq x y z
N MET A 1 22.00 -54.54 -14.81
CA MET A 1 20.65 -54.43 -15.41
C MET A 1 20.16 -53.03 -15.15
N THR A 2 19.85 -52.36 -16.25
CA THR A 2 19.81 -50.91 -16.43
C THR A 2 18.35 -50.45 -16.55
N CYS A 3 18.05 -49.26 -16.01
CA CYS A 3 17.05 -48.30 -16.53
C CYS A 3 15.55 -48.75 -16.52
N VAL A 4 14.54 -47.91 -16.32
CA VAL A 4 14.30 -46.57 -16.87
C VAL A 4 13.41 -45.74 -15.93
N LEU A 5 13.88 -44.52 -15.65
CA LEU A 5 13.07 -43.36 -15.25
C LEU A 5 12.08 -43.02 -16.37
N ALA A 6 10.78 -43.08 -16.09
CA ALA A 6 9.80 -42.37 -16.91
C ALA A 6 9.52 -41.00 -16.28
N GLN A 7 10.41 -40.05 -16.55
CA GLN A 7 10.04 -38.63 -16.61
C GLN A 7 8.94 -38.50 -17.66
N LYS A 8 7.69 -38.29 -17.24
CA LYS A 8 6.76 -37.53 -18.06
C LYS A 8 6.82 -36.10 -17.57
N GLY A 9 7.53 -35.28 -18.33
CA GLY A 9 7.45 -33.84 -18.24
C GLY A 9 5.99 -33.41 -18.36
N GLY A 10 5.42 -32.97 -17.25
CA GLY A 10 4.44 -31.91 -17.28
C GLY A 10 5.23 -30.63 -17.09
N GLU A 11 5.31 -29.83 -18.15
CA GLU A 11 5.83 -28.47 -18.09
C GLU A 11 5.32 -27.79 -16.82
N SER A 12 6.24 -27.35 -15.95
CA SER A 12 5.89 -26.47 -14.85
C SER A 12 5.50 -25.13 -15.44
N VAL A 13 4.22 -25.02 -15.86
CA VAL A 13 3.57 -23.73 -16.07
C VAL A 13 3.87 -22.91 -14.81
N PRO A 14 4.41 -21.68 -14.91
CA PRO A 14 4.73 -20.87 -13.74
C PRO A 14 3.52 -20.91 -12.80
N GLY A 15 3.73 -21.51 -11.63
CA GLY A 15 2.64 -22.07 -10.85
C GLY A 15 1.67 -20.98 -10.45
N ARG A 16 0.51 -20.91 -11.10
CA ARG A 16 -0.51 -19.87 -10.84
C ARG A 16 -0.76 -19.76 -9.34
N LEU A 17 -0.42 -18.63 -8.73
CA LEU A 17 -0.63 -18.40 -7.31
C LEU A 17 -2.10 -18.62 -6.93
N SER A 18 -2.35 -18.85 -5.64
CA SER A 18 -3.71 -18.91 -5.11
C SER A 18 -4.41 -17.59 -5.42
N GLN A 19 -5.70 -17.64 -5.74
CA GLN A 19 -6.45 -16.46 -6.17
C GLN A 19 -7.87 -16.44 -5.61
N THR A 20 -8.49 -15.27 -5.60
CA THR A 20 -9.91 -15.09 -5.24
C THR A 20 -10.85 -15.50 -6.37
N LEU A 21 -12.15 -15.48 -6.10
CA LEU A 21 -13.19 -15.65 -7.12
C LEU A 21 -13.09 -14.59 -8.22
N SER A 22 -12.74 -13.36 -7.85
CA SER A 22 -12.47 -12.22 -8.74
C SER A 22 -11.10 -12.23 -9.42
N GLY A 23 -10.25 -13.23 -9.12
CA GLY A 23 -8.92 -13.36 -9.73
C GLY A 23 -7.82 -12.54 -9.05
N HIS A 24 -8.08 -11.92 -7.89
CA HIS A 24 -7.04 -11.28 -7.10
C HIS A 24 -6.08 -12.33 -6.55
N ILE A 25 -4.79 -12.10 -6.71
CA ILE A 25 -3.75 -13.05 -6.32
C ILE A 25 -3.39 -12.84 -4.85
N PHE A 26 -3.28 -13.93 -4.10
CA PHE A 26 -2.76 -13.93 -2.74
C PHE A 26 -1.24 -13.72 -2.73
N SER A 27 -0.69 -13.17 -1.64
CA SER A 27 0.76 -13.08 -1.46
C SER A 27 1.40 -14.47 -1.51
N GLU A 28 2.70 -14.56 -1.78
CA GLU A 28 3.42 -15.84 -1.82
C GLU A 28 3.32 -16.61 -0.49
N GLU A 29 3.44 -15.91 0.63
CA GLU A 29 3.29 -16.48 1.97
C GLU A 29 1.91 -17.13 2.15
N HIS A 30 0.85 -16.40 1.77
CA HIS A 30 -0.52 -16.91 1.85
C HIS A 30 -0.75 -18.04 0.86
N HIS A 31 -0.18 -17.97 -0.34
CA HIS A 31 -0.25 -19.04 -1.33
C HIS A 31 0.33 -20.35 -0.78
N HIS A 32 1.49 -20.32 -0.12
CA HIS A 32 2.09 -21.51 0.46
C HIS A 32 1.23 -22.12 1.57
N LEU A 33 0.70 -21.28 2.47
CA LEU A 33 -0.23 -21.72 3.52
C LEU A 33 -1.47 -22.39 2.92
N LEU A 34 -2.14 -21.69 2.00
CA LEU A 34 -3.37 -22.14 1.38
C LEU A 34 -3.16 -23.42 0.56
N SER A 35 -2.07 -23.51 -0.21
CA SER A 35 -1.75 -24.70 -1.00
C SER A 35 -1.49 -25.92 -0.13
N ARG A 36 -0.78 -25.75 1.00
CA ARG A 36 -0.57 -26.83 1.97
C ARG A 36 -1.89 -27.30 2.55
N ILE A 37 -2.80 -26.39 2.90
CA ILE A 37 -4.12 -26.75 3.43
C ILE A 37 -4.93 -27.50 2.38
N ALA A 38 -5.05 -26.98 1.15
CA ALA A 38 -5.76 -27.65 0.07
C ALA A 38 -5.23 -29.08 -0.16
N TRP A 39 -3.91 -29.24 -0.18
CA TRP A 39 -3.28 -30.55 -0.33
C TRP A 39 -3.63 -31.50 0.83
N THR A 40 -3.53 -31.05 2.08
CA THR A 40 -3.88 -31.89 3.25
C THR A 40 -5.36 -32.27 3.30
N LYS A 41 -6.24 -31.46 2.69
CA LYS A 41 -7.67 -31.72 2.61
C LYS A 41 -8.10 -32.43 1.32
N GLY A 42 -7.16 -32.73 0.43
CA GLY A 42 -7.44 -33.36 -0.86
C GLY A 42 -8.25 -32.47 -1.81
N TRP A 43 -8.25 -31.15 -1.61
CA TRP A 43 -8.99 -30.22 -2.46
C TRP A 43 -8.22 -29.93 -3.76
N THR A 44 -8.94 -29.96 -4.88
CA THR A 44 -8.39 -29.69 -6.20
C THR A 44 -8.70 -28.24 -6.60
N GLY A 45 -7.65 -27.47 -6.91
CA GLY A 45 -7.79 -26.08 -7.35
C GLY A 45 -6.97 -25.11 -6.52
N ARG A 46 -7.08 -23.83 -6.88
CA ARG A 46 -6.34 -22.71 -6.27
C ARG A 46 -7.22 -21.49 -6.00
N VAL A 47 -8.53 -21.66 -6.11
CA VAL A 47 -9.50 -20.57 -5.90
C VAL A 47 -10.04 -20.62 -4.49
N TRP A 48 -9.92 -19.49 -3.82
CA TRP A 48 -10.37 -19.26 -2.46
C TRP A 48 -11.40 -18.14 -2.45
N VAL A 49 -12.50 -18.31 -1.72
CA VAL A 49 -13.63 -17.39 -1.67
C VAL A 49 -13.63 -16.73 -0.29
N PRO A 50 -13.40 -15.41 -0.19
CA PRO A 50 -13.54 -14.68 1.06
C PRO A 50 -14.95 -14.83 1.65
N VAL A 51 -15.05 -14.97 2.97
CA VAL A 51 -16.33 -15.07 3.68
C VAL A 51 -17.29 -13.91 3.33
N PRO A 52 -16.85 -12.64 3.26
CA PRO A 52 -17.75 -11.55 2.84
C PRO A 52 -18.33 -11.74 1.43
N VAL A 53 -17.58 -12.37 0.51
CA VAL A 53 -18.04 -12.67 -0.85
C VAL A 53 -19.02 -13.84 -0.85
N MET A 54 -18.75 -14.87 -0.04
CA MET A 54 -19.66 -15.98 0.18
C MET A 54 -21.02 -15.51 0.70
N GLU A 55 -21.02 -14.62 1.71
CA GLU A 55 -22.23 -14.04 2.28
C GLU A 55 -22.95 -13.14 1.26
N LEU A 56 -22.19 -12.29 0.56
CA LEU A 56 -22.73 -11.37 -0.46
C LEU A 56 -23.44 -12.10 -1.60
N LEU A 57 -22.84 -13.19 -2.08
CA LEU A 57 -23.37 -14.02 -3.17
C LEU A 57 -24.31 -15.12 -2.66
N ARG A 58 -24.47 -15.26 -1.33
CA ARG A 58 -25.26 -16.31 -0.66
C ARG A 58 -24.88 -17.72 -1.15
N LEU A 59 -23.57 -17.98 -1.23
CA LEU A 59 -23.07 -19.26 -1.75
C LEU A 59 -23.26 -20.38 -0.71
N PRO A 60 -24.00 -21.45 -1.05
CA PRO A 60 -24.21 -22.58 -0.14
C PRO A 60 -22.94 -23.44 0.03
N LEU A 61 -22.61 -23.76 1.28
CA LEU A 61 -21.54 -24.69 1.64
C LEU A 61 -22.02 -26.14 1.59
N VAL A 62 -21.11 -27.07 1.34
CA VAL A 62 -21.36 -28.51 1.45
C VAL A 62 -21.65 -28.88 2.92
N LEU A 63 -22.51 -29.86 3.17
CA LEU A 63 -22.79 -30.31 4.53
C LEU A 63 -21.51 -30.86 5.20
N GLY A 64 -21.25 -30.48 6.46
CA GLY A 64 -20.05 -30.92 7.19
C GLY A 64 -18.76 -30.23 6.73
N THR A 65 -18.87 -29.08 6.05
CA THR A 65 -17.72 -28.30 5.59
C THR A 65 -16.79 -27.90 6.74
N ALA A 66 -15.48 -28.08 6.53
CA ALA A 66 -14.46 -27.63 7.47
C ALA A 66 -14.50 -26.10 7.67
N ALA A 67 -14.08 -25.63 8.85
CA ALA A 67 -13.97 -24.21 9.14
C ALA A 67 -13.11 -23.46 8.09
N PRO A 68 -13.43 -22.18 7.79
CA PRO A 68 -12.66 -21.40 6.83
C PRO A 68 -11.23 -21.18 7.35
N VAL A 69 -10.32 -20.91 6.42
CA VAL A 69 -8.91 -20.62 6.73
C VAL A 69 -8.76 -19.14 7.02
N ARG A 70 -8.09 -18.78 8.11
CA ARG A 70 -7.72 -17.39 8.39
C ARG A 70 -6.45 -17.02 7.64
N VAL A 71 -6.51 -15.96 6.86
CA VAL A 71 -5.36 -15.33 6.20
C VAL A 71 -5.14 -13.98 6.86
N THR A 72 -3.94 -13.76 7.40
CA THR A 72 -3.59 -12.52 8.10
C THR A 72 -2.60 -11.73 7.28
N SER A 73 -2.87 -10.45 7.07
CA SER A 73 -2.00 -9.49 6.42
C SER A 73 -1.83 -8.23 7.29
N SER A 74 -0.98 -7.30 6.85
CA SER A 74 -0.82 -6.00 7.51
C SER A 74 -2.12 -5.17 7.54
N ASN A 75 -3.06 -5.42 6.63
CA ASN A 75 -4.35 -4.73 6.57
C ASN A 75 -5.47 -5.41 7.40
N GLY A 76 -5.16 -6.51 8.10
CA GLY A 76 -6.12 -7.26 8.90
C GLY A 76 -6.16 -8.74 8.51
N SER A 77 -7.19 -9.45 8.99
CA SER A 77 -7.37 -10.85 8.66
C SER A 77 -8.69 -11.10 7.95
N VAL A 78 -8.64 -11.91 6.90
CA VAL A 78 -9.79 -12.36 6.14
C VAL A 78 -9.94 -13.87 6.28
N TRP A 79 -11.16 -14.34 6.43
CA TRP A 79 -11.48 -15.77 6.41
C TRP A 79 -11.84 -16.17 4.99
N VAL A 80 -11.30 -17.31 4.53
CA VAL A 80 -11.49 -17.79 3.16
C VAL A 80 -11.88 -19.27 3.16
N TYR A 81 -12.82 -19.62 2.29
CA TYR A 81 -13.17 -21.00 1.96
C TYR A 81 -12.51 -21.40 0.65
N HIS A 82 -12.12 -22.67 0.51
CA HIS A 82 -11.72 -23.20 -0.79
C HIS A 82 -12.95 -23.39 -1.69
N SER A 83 -12.80 -23.18 -2.99
CA SER A 83 -13.89 -23.35 -3.98
C SER A 83 -14.57 -24.73 -3.94
N SER A 84 -13.85 -25.80 -3.61
CA SER A 84 -14.42 -27.16 -3.45
C SER A 84 -15.34 -27.33 -2.23
N GLN A 85 -15.42 -26.35 -1.34
CA GLN A 85 -16.27 -26.39 -0.15
C GLN A 85 -17.70 -25.91 -0.42
N PHE A 86 -17.98 -25.44 -1.63
CA PHE A 86 -19.30 -24.97 -2.07
C PHE A 86 -20.04 -26.06 -2.84
N THR A 87 -21.37 -26.09 -2.72
CA THR A 87 -22.18 -27.00 -3.55
C THR A 87 -22.32 -26.50 -4.99
N VAL A 88 -22.00 -25.21 -5.22
CA VAL A 88 -22.04 -24.55 -6.52
C VAL A 88 -20.70 -24.76 -7.26
N PRO A 89 -20.70 -25.20 -8.53
CA PRO A 89 -19.47 -25.30 -9.33
C PRO A 89 -18.76 -23.96 -9.49
N LEU A 90 -17.42 -23.98 -9.63
CA LEU A 90 -16.60 -22.77 -9.74
C LEU A 90 -17.04 -21.82 -10.86
N ASP A 91 -17.39 -22.36 -12.03
CA ASP A 91 -17.81 -21.52 -13.15
C ASP A 91 -19.14 -20.82 -12.87
N ALA A 92 -20.07 -21.49 -12.19
CA ALA A 92 -21.32 -20.87 -11.76
C ALA A 92 -21.09 -19.82 -10.66
N MET A 93 -20.16 -20.03 -9.73
CA MET A 93 -19.76 -19.01 -8.75
C MET A 93 -19.18 -17.77 -9.45
N ARG A 94 -18.35 -17.96 -10.47
CA ARG A 94 -17.78 -16.87 -11.27
C ARG A 94 -18.85 -16.11 -12.05
N GLU A 95 -19.82 -16.81 -12.62
CA GLU A 95 -20.95 -16.15 -13.29
C GLU A 95 -21.80 -15.32 -12.33
N LEU A 96 -22.06 -15.82 -11.11
CA LEU A 96 -22.75 -15.04 -10.07
C LEU A 96 -21.95 -13.79 -9.68
N TRP A 97 -20.63 -13.93 -9.54
CA TRP A 97 -19.75 -12.81 -9.29
C TRP A 97 -19.78 -11.79 -10.44
N ASN A 98 -19.62 -12.23 -11.68
CA ASN A 98 -19.63 -11.38 -12.87
C ASN A 98 -20.99 -10.69 -13.06
N ALA A 99 -22.10 -11.38 -12.79
CA ALA A 99 -23.43 -10.79 -12.81
C ALA A 99 -23.57 -9.71 -11.74
N ARG A 100 -23.04 -9.94 -10.54
CA ARG A 100 -23.02 -8.94 -9.46
C ARG A 100 -22.19 -7.71 -9.84
N VAL A 101 -20.99 -7.91 -10.37
CA VAL A 101 -20.12 -6.82 -10.84
C VAL A 101 -20.81 -6.03 -11.94
N ARG A 102 -21.39 -6.69 -12.95
CA ARG A 102 -22.15 -6.02 -14.02
C ARG A 102 -23.34 -5.22 -13.48
N ARG A 103 -24.05 -5.75 -12.48
CA ARG A 103 -25.17 -5.04 -11.85
C ARG A 103 -24.71 -3.80 -11.10
N ILE A 104 -23.62 -3.90 -10.35
CA ILE A 104 -22.98 -2.76 -9.68
C ILE A 104 -22.56 -1.72 -10.73
N GLN A 105 -21.89 -2.14 -11.81
CA GLN A 105 -21.47 -1.24 -12.89
C GLN A 105 -22.65 -0.58 -13.60
N ALA A 106 -23.78 -1.27 -13.79
CA ALA A 106 -24.99 -0.71 -14.39
C ALA A 106 -25.68 0.28 -13.44
N GLU A 107 -25.84 -0.08 -12.17
CA GLU A 107 -26.32 0.81 -11.10
C GLU A 107 -25.43 2.06 -10.99
N GLU A 108 -24.11 1.90 -11.11
CA GLU A 108 -23.12 2.98 -11.14
C GLU A 108 -23.23 3.82 -12.41
N LYS A 109 -23.47 3.24 -13.59
CA LYS A 109 -23.62 3.97 -14.86
C LYS A 109 -24.90 4.81 -14.89
N ASP A 110 -26.01 4.28 -14.39
CA ASP A 110 -27.28 5.01 -14.30
C ASP A 110 -27.18 6.15 -13.27
N ARG A 111 -26.43 5.91 -12.19
CA ARG A 111 -26.11 6.91 -11.17
C ARG A 111 -25.07 7.94 -11.63
N GLU A 112 -24.13 7.53 -12.47
CA GLU A 112 -23.18 8.38 -13.19
C GLU A 112 -23.90 9.37 -14.11
N ALA A 113 -24.89 8.89 -14.87
CA ALA A 113 -25.70 9.77 -15.72
C ALA A 113 -26.43 10.83 -14.89
N ALA A 114 -26.92 10.47 -13.69
CA ALA A 114 -27.54 11.41 -12.76
C ALA A 114 -26.54 12.39 -12.12
N LEU A 115 -25.28 12.00 -11.91
CA LEU A 115 -24.23 12.85 -11.32
C LEU A 115 -23.49 13.72 -12.33
N LEU A 116 -23.26 13.25 -13.56
CA LEU A 116 -22.73 14.06 -14.66
C LEU A 116 -23.72 15.18 -15.03
N ALA A 117 -25.03 14.92 -14.89
CA ALA A 117 -26.04 15.97 -14.96
C ALA A 117 -25.88 17.04 -13.84
N SER A 118 -25.18 16.73 -12.75
CA SER A 118 -24.96 17.63 -11.60
C SER A 118 -23.69 18.50 -11.67
N ARG A 119 -22.91 18.44 -12.76
CA ARG A 119 -21.71 19.27 -13.05
C ARG A 119 -20.91 19.71 -11.80
N VAL A 120 -20.34 18.76 -11.07
CA VAL A 120 -19.37 19.05 -10.00
C VAL A 120 -18.08 19.55 -10.64
N ALA A 121 -17.56 20.69 -10.19
CA ALA A 121 -16.30 21.21 -10.70
C ALA A 121 -15.14 20.26 -10.31
N PRO A 122 -14.11 20.08 -11.15
CA PRO A 122 -12.95 19.23 -10.82
C PRO A 122 -12.28 19.54 -9.47
N ASP A 123 -12.38 20.79 -9.03
CA ASP A 123 -11.80 21.29 -7.77
C ASP A 123 -12.60 20.92 -6.52
N GLU A 124 -13.83 20.44 -6.69
CA GLU A 124 -14.73 20.00 -5.61
C GLU A 124 -14.64 18.49 -5.35
N LEU A 125 -13.86 17.77 -6.16
CA LEU A 125 -13.78 16.32 -6.08
C LEU A 125 -12.93 15.88 -4.87
N PRO A 126 -13.42 14.89 -4.10
CA PRO A 126 -12.72 14.35 -2.94
C PRO A 126 -11.33 13.85 -3.29
N LEU A 127 -10.35 14.14 -2.43
CA LEU A 127 -8.97 13.69 -2.55
C LEU A 127 -8.53 12.98 -1.26
N SER A 128 -7.67 11.99 -1.42
CA SER A 128 -6.97 11.38 -0.29
C SER A 128 -5.92 12.32 0.31
N THR A 129 -5.33 11.93 1.42
CA THR A 129 -4.16 12.62 2.01
C THR A 129 -2.90 12.56 1.13
N ASN A 130 -2.92 11.82 0.01
CA ASN A 130 -1.90 11.85 -1.03
C ASN A 130 -2.27 12.77 -2.20
N GLY A 131 -3.42 13.45 -2.17
CA GLY A 131 -3.90 14.25 -3.30
C GLY A 131 -4.39 13.39 -4.46
N GLU A 132 -4.63 12.11 -4.22
CA GLU A 132 -5.08 11.15 -5.23
C GLU A 132 -6.60 10.99 -5.18
N ARG A 133 -7.19 10.66 -6.33
CA ARG A 133 -8.62 10.38 -6.48
C ARG A 133 -8.97 9.03 -5.87
N PHE A 134 -10.19 8.89 -5.37
CA PHE A 134 -10.69 7.60 -4.89
C PHE A 134 -11.33 6.83 -6.05
N ASP A 135 -11.66 5.56 -5.80
CA ASP A 135 -12.57 4.86 -6.69
C ASP A 135 -13.91 5.61 -6.75
N ARG A 136 -14.57 5.52 -7.90
CA ARG A 136 -15.79 6.26 -8.18
C ARG A 136 -16.87 6.05 -7.11
N ALA A 137 -17.12 4.80 -6.71
CA ALA A 137 -18.17 4.48 -5.76
C ALA A 137 -17.96 5.17 -4.41
N THR A 138 -16.70 5.21 -3.95
CA THR A 138 -16.29 5.94 -2.74
C THR A 138 -16.48 7.45 -2.91
N GLU A 139 -16.01 8.05 -4.00
CA GLU A 139 -16.14 9.50 -4.24
C GLU A 139 -17.59 9.98 -4.24
N GLU A 140 -18.49 9.21 -4.85
CA GLU A 140 -19.90 9.54 -4.88
C GLU A 140 -20.55 9.48 -3.49
N CYS A 141 -20.10 8.55 -2.64
CA CYS A 141 -20.55 8.52 -1.26
C CYS A 141 -20.07 9.75 -0.50
N MET A 142 -18.81 10.15 -0.69
CA MET A 142 -18.25 11.36 -0.10
C MET A 142 -19.02 12.61 -0.54
N LEU A 143 -19.22 12.81 -1.85
CA LEU A 143 -19.94 13.96 -2.40
C LEU A 143 -21.37 14.09 -1.86
N ARG A 144 -22.08 12.96 -1.66
CA ARG A 144 -23.41 12.98 -1.05
C ARG A 144 -23.39 13.46 0.41
N ARG A 145 -22.36 13.09 1.18
CA ARG A 145 -22.18 13.53 2.58
C ARG A 145 -21.78 15.00 2.68
N VAL A 146 -20.96 15.48 1.76
CA VAL A 146 -20.55 16.89 1.68
C VAL A 146 -21.74 17.81 1.41
N ARG A 147 -22.56 17.44 0.42
CA ARG A 147 -23.69 18.27 -0.03
C ARG A 147 -24.73 18.51 1.07
N SER A 148 -24.80 17.67 2.10
CA SER A 148 -25.72 17.87 3.23
C SER A 148 -25.19 18.80 4.31
N HIS A 149 -23.89 19.13 4.35
CA HIS A 149 -23.27 19.84 5.47
C HIS A 149 -22.74 21.25 5.14
N GLY A 150 -22.50 21.60 3.87
CA GLY A 150 -22.07 22.95 3.46
C GLY A 150 -20.61 23.28 3.84
N THR A 151 -19.81 23.70 2.85
CA THR A 151 -18.36 23.98 2.94
C THR A 151 -17.52 22.89 3.63
N SER A 152 -17.37 21.75 2.96
CA SER A 152 -16.44 20.71 3.40
C SER A 152 -15.08 20.84 2.75
N SER A 153 -14.01 20.42 3.44
CA SER A 153 -12.71 20.22 2.81
C SER A 153 -12.82 19.19 1.67
N ARG A 154 -12.02 19.34 0.61
CA ARG A 154 -11.91 18.29 -0.41
C ARG A 154 -11.09 17.09 0.06
N TYR A 155 -10.33 17.22 1.15
CA TYR A 155 -9.46 16.15 1.65
C TYR A 155 -10.20 15.20 2.60
N TRP A 156 -9.94 13.92 2.42
CA TRP A 156 -10.49 12.83 3.23
C TRP A 156 -9.35 11.98 3.78
N ALA A 157 -9.46 11.59 5.03
CA ALA A 157 -8.44 10.83 5.75
C ALA A 157 -9.07 9.72 6.59
N THR A 158 -8.30 8.68 6.84
CA THR A 158 -8.59 7.74 7.92
C THR A 158 -8.27 8.37 9.28
N GLU A 159 -8.87 7.84 10.35
CA GLU A 159 -8.53 8.24 11.72
C GLU A 159 -7.03 8.10 12.01
N ALA A 160 -6.45 6.99 11.59
CA ALA A 160 -5.03 6.69 11.80
C ALA A 160 -4.12 7.67 11.05
N GLU A 161 -4.41 8.00 9.80
CA GLU A 161 -3.63 8.97 9.03
C GLU A 161 -3.68 10.36 9.67
N ALA A 162 -4.87 10.84 10.03
CA ALA A 162 -5.04 12.16 10.64
C ALA A 162 -4.27 12.25 11.98
N ALA A 163 -4.41 11.23 12.84
CA ALA A 163 -3.75 11.19 14.14
C ALA A 163 -2.22 11.02 14.03
N TRP A 164 -1.74 10.13 13.16
CA TRP A 164 -0.34 9.73 13.14
C TRP A 164 0.52 10.51 12.13
N LEU A 165 0.05 10.70 10.88
CA LEU A 165 0.79 11.44 9.85
C LEU A 165 0.71 12.95 10.11
N TYR A 166 -0.50 13.48 10.30
CA TYR A 166 -0.74 14.92 10.38
C TYR A 166 -0.67 15.47 11.81
N ARG A 167 -0.69 14.57 12.81
CA ARG A 167 -0.79 14.90 14.25
C ARG A 167 -2.00 15.75 14.58
N THR A 168 -3.10 15.47 13.88
CA THR A 168 -4.35 16.20 13.96
C THR A 168 -5.50 15.19 13.98
N PRO A 169 -5.77 14.55 15.14
CA PRO A 169 -6.82 13.55 15.23
C PRO A 169 -8.20 14.16 14.96
N PHE A 170 -9.14 13.29 14.60
CA PHE A 170 -10.57 13.62 14.61
C PHE A 170 -11.07 13.84 16.03
N THR A 171 -12.05 14.72 16.19
CA THR A 171 -12.72 14.87 17.48
C THR A 171 -13.59 13.64 17.76
N ALA A 172 -13.68 13.22 19.03
CA ALA A 172 -14.49 12.07 19.42
C ALA A 172 -15.99 12.26 19.06
N ALA A 173 -16.49 13.50 19.14
CA ALA A 173 -17.85 13.85 18.74
C ALA A 173 -18.10 13.67 17.24
N TYR A 174 -17.10 13.99 16.40
CA TYR A 174 -17.20 13.79 14.97
C TYR A 174 -17.19 12.31 14.59
N LEU A 175 -16.35 11.50 15.26
CA LEU A 175 -16.26 10.06 15.04
C LEU A 175 -17.48 9.29 15.56
N SER A 176 -18.15 9.79 16.61
CA SER A 176 -19.32 9.13 17.19
C SER A 176 -20.57 9.25 16.32
N THR A 177 -20.56 10.15 15.35
CA THR A 177 -21.65 10.29 14.36
C THR A 177 -21.39 9.38 13.17
N PRO A 178 -22.15 8.27 13.00
CA PRO A 178 -21.89 7.29 11.95
C PRO A 178 -22.04 7.86 10.54
N GLU A 179 -22.79 8.96 10.40
CA GLU A 179 -23.03 9.64 9.14
C GLU A 179 -21.78 10.33 8.56
N ASN A 180 -20.78 10.60 9.39
CA ASN A 180 -19.55 11.27 8.96
C ASN A 180 -18.55 10.32 8.28
N GLY A 181 -18.74 9.01 8.44
CA GLY A 181 -17.87 7.99 7.86
C GLY A 181 -18.31 7.51 6.48
N VAL A 182 -17.36 7.41 5.56
CA VAL A 182 -17.53 6.74 4.26
C VAL A 182 -16.64 5.50 4.23
N VAL A 183 -17.23 4.34 3.98
CA VAL A 183 -16.50 3.08 3.90
C VAL A 183 -16.01 2.88 2.46
N SER A 184 -14.70 2.77 2.28
CA SER A 184 -14.06 2.37 1.02
C SER A 184 -13.59 0.92 1.10
N GLN A 185 -13.77 0.18 0.01
CA GLN A 185 -13.33 -1.21 -0.13
C GLN A 185 -12.38 -1.32 -1.31
N ALA A 186 -11.07 -1.39 -1.01
CA ALA A 186 -10.05 -1.49 -2.06
C ALA A 186 -10.14 -2.81 -2.85
N ASN A 187 -10.40 -3.93 -2.17
CA ASN A 187 -10.75 -5.23 -2.75
C ASN A 187 -11.30 -6.18 -1.65
N GLU A 188 -11.74 -7.37 -2.06
CA GLU A 188 -12.33 -8.40 -1.17
C GLU A 188 -11.37 -8.98 -0.12
N LEU A 189 -10.06 -8.81 -0.30
CA LEU A 189 -9.02 -9.30 0.62
C LEU A 189 -8.62 -8.24 1.64
N CYS A 190 -8.91 -6.96 1.36
CA CYS A 190 -8.59 -5.85 2.22
C CYS A 190 -9.72 -5.59 3.22
N ARG A 191 -9.35 -5.30 4.47
CA ARG A 191 -10.30 -4.76 5.44
C ARG A 191 -10.89 -3.45 4.89
N PRO A 192 -12.21 -3.24 4.97
CA PRO A 192 -12.81 -1.97 4.63
C PRO A 192 -12.19 -0.84 5.46
N VAL A 193 -11.92 0.29 4.81
CA VAL A 193 -11.33 1.47 5.43
C VAL A 193 -12.40 2.53 5.57
N VAL A 194 -12.48 3.15 6.75
CA VAL A 194 -13.42 4.26 6.98
C VAL A 194 -12.68 5.58 6.81
N LEU A 195 -13.21 6.41 5.93
CA LEU A 195 -12.70 7.72 5.57
C LEU A 195 -13.65 8.79 6.10
N TYR A 196 -13.08 9.86 6.62
CA TYR A 196 -13.78 10.99 7.20
C TYR A 196 -13.29 12.28 6.54
N ASN A 197 -14.17 13.27 6.42
CA ASN A 197 -13.78 14.57 5.92
C ASN A 197 -12.90 15.28 6.96
N VAL A 198 -11.73 15.77 6.55
CA VAL A 198 -10.73 16.33 7.49
C VAL A 198 -11.21 17.57 8.26
N GLU A 199 -12.35 18.16 7.88
CA GLU A 199 -13.03 19.20 8.66
C GLU A 199 -13.33 18.76 10.10
N GLY A 200 -13.53 17.45 10.33
CA GLY A 200 -13.81 16.89 11.65
C GLY A 200 -12.58 16.77 12.57
N THR A 201 -11.40 17.14 12.07
CA THR A 201 -10.14 17.11 12.82
C THR A 201 -9.99 18.32 13.72
N VAL A 202 -9.09 18.23 14.71
CA VAL A 202 -8.82 19.35 15.64
C VAL A 202 -8.20 20.58 14.96
N ASP A 203 -7.58 20.42 13.79
CA ASP A 203 -6.96 21.50 13.01
C ASP A 203 -7.04 21.17 11.49
N PRO A 204 -8.20 21.43 10.85
CA PRO A 204 -8.40 21.14 9.43
C PRO A 204 -7.45 21.91 8.51
N SER A 205 -6.87 23.04 8.98
CA SER A 205 -5.97 23.89 8.19
C SER A 205 -4.66 23.20 7.80
N ARG A 206 -4.32 22.09 8.47
CA ARG A 206 -3.15 21.26 8.15
C ARG A 206 -3.29 20.44 6.88
N PHE A 207 -4.50 20.30 6.35
CA PHE A 207 -4.78 19.53 5.15
C PHE A 207 -4.91 20.48 3.96
N THR A 208 -3.78 20.68 3.28
CA THR A 208 -3.63 21.62 2.17
C THR A 208 -3.06 20.90 0.96
N GLU A 209 -3.04 21.52 -0.22
CA GLU A 209 -2.38 20.94 -1.40
C GLU A 209 -0.88 20.65 -1.17
N LEU A 210 -0.22 21.45 -0.31
CA LEU A 210 1.19 21.26 0.02
C LEU A 210 1.44 20.03 0.90
N THR A 211 0.50 19.71 1.80
CA THR A 211 0.63 18.63 2.79
C THR A 211 -0.09 17.36 2.38
N CYS A 212 -1.17 17.46 1.61
CA CYS A 212 -1.96 16.37 1.05
C CYS A 212 -1.47 16.03 -0.37
N ARG A 213 -0.21 15.62 -0.48
CA ARG A 213 0.40 15.22 -1.75
C ARG A 213 1.09 13.88 -1.65
N ARG A 214 1.24 13.24 -2.81
CA ARG A 214 2.01 12.02 -2.94
C ARG A 214 3.47 12.31 -2.59
N TYR A 215 4.04 11.42 -1.78
CA TYR A 215 5.42 11.50 -1.34
C TYR A 215 6.10 10.17 -1.64
N ASP A 216 6.93 10.18 -2.69
CA ASP A 216 7.68 9.01 -3.14
C ASP A 216 9.16 9.21 -2.77
N PRO A 217 9.56 8.92 -1.52
CA PRO A 217 10.93 9.13 -1.10
C PRO A 217 11.87 8.18 -1.83
N VAL A 218 13.06 8.70 -2.13
CA VAL A 218 14.12 7.97 -2.83
C VAL A 218 15.41 8.02 -2.04
N ASN A 219 16.22 6.99 -2.19
CA ASN A 219 17.58 7.03 -1.67
C ASN A 219 18.51 7.89 -2.54
N TYR A 220 19.79 7.94 -2.17
CA TYR A 220 20.80 8.70 -2.91
C TYR A 220 20.98 8.26 -4.39
N LYS A 221 20.59 7.01 -4.73
CA LYS A 221 20.64 6.48 -6.11
C LYS A 221 19.35 6.69 -6.88
N GLY A 222 18.31 7.27 -6.27
CA GLY A 222 16.99 7.43 -6.88
C GLY A 222 16.08 6.20 -6.76
N TYR A 223 16.46 5.17 -5.98
CA TYR A 223 15.59 4.02 -5.75
C TYR A 223 14.50 4.35 -4.72
N PHE A 224 13.27 3.96 -5.02
CA PHE A 224 12.13 4.15 -4.13
C PHE A 224 12.20 3.23 -2.91
N TYR A 225 11.79 3.77 -1.76
CA TYR A 225 11.59 2.97 -0.56
C TYR A 225 10.27 2.19 -0.61
N LYS A 226 10.22 1.06 0.10
CA LYS A 226 8.99 0.27 0.28
C LYS A 226 7.87 1.14 0.88
N PRO A 227 6.60 0.89 0.55
CA PRO A 227 5.47 1.72 1.00
C PRO A 227 5.41 1.97 2.51
N VAL A 228 5.69 0.94 3.33
CA VAL A 228 5.70 1.07 4.80
C VAL A 228 6.78 2.06 5.28
N VAL A 229 7.96 2.02 4.66
CA VAL A 229 9.07 2.93 4.97
C VAL A 229 8.74 4.35 4.50
N ALA A 230 8.19 4.47 3.30
CA ALA A 230 7.76 5.74 2.73
C ALA A 230 6.71 6.45 3.61
N LEU A 231 5.81 5.70 4.26
CA LEU A 231 4.84 6.23 5.21
C LEU A 231 5.51 6.90 6.42
N HIS A 232 6.52 6.26 7.01
CA HIS A 232 7.33 6.83 8.11
C HIS A 232 8.11 8.07 7.66
N MET A 233 8.66 8.03 6.45
CA MET A 233 9.35 9.18 5.86
C MET A 233 8.40 10.35 5.62
N LYS A 234 7.19 10.11 5.10
CA LYS A 234 6.16 11.13 4.93
C LYS A 234 5.78 11.79 6.26
N ALA A 235 5.59 11.00 7.32
CA ALA A 235 5.29 11.52 8.66
C ALA A 235 6.35 12.50 9.17
N LEU A 236 7.63 12.14 9.02
CA LEU A 236 8.74 13.00 9.45
C LEU A 236 8.93 14.21 8.51
N ALA A 237 8.68 14.04 7.21
CA ALA A 237 8.71 15.14 6.25
C ALA A 237 7.61 16.17 6.50
N LEU A 238 6.40 15.73 6.85
CA LEU A 238 5.33 16.60 7.34
C LEU A 238 5.75 17.34 8.62
N HIS A 239 6.34 16.62 9.58
CA HIS A 239 6.77 17.20 10.85
C HIS A 239 7.82 18.31 10.69
N TYR A 240 8.76 18.16 9.75
CA TYR A 240 9.83 19.14 9.50
C TYR A 240 9.56 20.06 8.31
N ASN A 241 8.34 20.03 7.75
CA ASN A 241 7.94 20.82 6.58
C ASN A 241 8.90 20.67 5.39
N CYS A 242 9.31 19.43 5.09
CA CYS A 242 10.25 19.09 4.03
C CYS A 242 9.71 18.08 3.02
N LEU A 243 8.38 18.05 2.81
CA LEU A 243 7.74 17.20 1.81
C LEU A 243 8.18 17.47 0.36
N HIS A 244 8.70 18.67 0.08
CA HIS A 244 9.23 19.03 -1.24
C HIS A 244 10.51 18.27 -1.59
N GLU A 245 11.20 17.71 -0.60
CA GLU A 245 12.46 17.00 -0.78
C GLU A 245 12.25 15.49 -0.61
N PRO A 246 12.28 14.71 -1.71
CA PRO A 246 12.11 13.26 -1.65
C PRO A 246 13.40 12.52 -1.29
N GLN A 247 14.58 13.15 -1.30
CA GLN A 247 15.84 12.44 -1.12
C GLN A 247 16.18 12.19 0.35
N TRP A 248 16.46 10.93 0.67
CA TRP A 248 16.93 10.47 1.98
C TRP A 248 18.28 9.79 1.88
N ILE A 249 19.12 10.03 2.88
CA ILE A 249 20.47 9.48 2.98
C ILE A 249 20.74 8.95 4.39
N THR A 250 21.74 8.10 4.54
CA THR A 250 22.24 7.67 5.85
C THR A 250 22.98 8.82 6.55
N PRO A 251 22.99 8.88 7.90
CA PRO A 251 23.80 9.86 8.64
C PRO A 251 25.29 9.83 8.28
N HIS A 252 25.85 8.64 8.05
CA HIS A 252 27.26 8.50 7.64
C HIS A 252 27.52 9.09 6.26
N ARG A 253 26.60 8.92 5.32
CA ARG A 253 26.65 9.57 4.01
C ARG A 253 26.53 11.08 4.11
N ALA A 254 25.62 11.58 4.95
CA ALA A 254 25.52 13.00 5.25
C ALA A 254 26.86 13.56 5.75
N MET A 255 27.49 12.88 6.72
CA MET A 255 28.80 13.26 7.25
C MET A 255 29.89 13.29 6.18
N LYS A 256 29.96 12.28 5.30
CA LYS A 256 30.91 12.26 4.17
C LYS A 256 30.71 13.41 3.18
N LEU A 257 29.46 13.86 3.01
CA LEU A 257 29.11 15.02 2.18
C LEU A 257 29.35 16.36 2.90
N GLY A 258 29.87 16.36 4.12
CA GLY A 258 30.04 17.57 4.93
C GLY A 258 28.71 18.15 5.42
N LEU A 259 27.67 17.32 5.51
CA LEU A 259 26.34 17.66 6.01
C LEU A 259 26.19 17.19 7.46
N SER A 260 25.54 18.01 8.28
CA SER A 260 25.05 17.62 9.60
C SER A 260 23.55 17.85 9.67
N LEU A 261 22.86 17.18 10.60
CA LEU A 261 21.48 17.55 10.91
C LEU A 261 21.42 19.00 11.43
N ILE A 262 20.37 19.71 11.05
CA ILE A 262 20.00 21.00 11.65
C ILE A 262 19.72 20.76 13.14
N PRO A 263 20.13 21.67 14.05
CA PRO A 263 19.84 21.55 15.48
C PRO A 263 18.37 21.23 15.76
N HIS A 264 18.12 20.38 16.75
CA HIS A 264 16.79 19.90 17.17
C HIS A 264 16.04 18.99 16.18
N ARG A 265 16.57 18.72 14.98
CA ARG A 265 16.03 17.68 14.10
C ARG A 265 16.60 16.32 14.47
N LYS A 266 15.76 15.28 14.36
CA LYS A 266 16.13 13.90 14.66
C LYS A 266 16.11 13.07 13.37
N PRO A 267 17.05 12.12 13.21
CA PRO A 267 16.96 11.16 12.12
C PRO A 267 15.75 10.25 12.32
N LEU A 268 15.26 9.70 11.21
CA LEU A 268 14.27 8.64 11.23
C LEU A 268 14.97 7.33 11.58
N PHE A 269 14.57 6.71 12.69
CA PHE A 269 15.03 5.38 13.07
C PHE A 269 13.98 4.34 12.68
N LEU A 270 14.41 3.33 11.91
CA LEU A 270 13.59 2.21 11.48
C LEU A 270 14.16 0.94 12.10
N SER A 271 13.37 0.31 12.97
CA SER A 271 13.68 -0.99 13.54
C SER A 271 12.98 -2.07 12.71
N MET A 272 13.54 -2.37 11.54
CA MET A 272 13.19 -3.56 10.76
C MET A 272 14.15 -4.69 11.16
N GLU A 273 14.49 -5.59 10.23
CA GLU A 273 15.48 -6.66 10.48
C GLU A 273 16.87 -6.10 10.86
N VAL A 274 17.24 -4.92 10.34
CA VAL A 274 18.44 -4.20 10.75
C VAL A 274 18.08 -2.75 11.10
N PRO A 275 18.46 -2.25 12.30
CA PRO A 275 18.27 -0.86 12.66
C PRO A 275 18.93 0.07 11.65
N SER A 276 18.12 0.90 11.00
CA SER A 276 18.58 1.84 9.99
C SER A 276 18.17 3.26 10.38
N ALA A 277 19.12 4.18 10.30
CA ALA A 277 18.88 5.60 10.50
C ALA A 277 18.94 6.32 9.15
N LEU A 278 17.95 7.16 8.88
CA LEU A 278 17.82 7.93 7.64
C LEU A 278 17.54 9.40 7.94
N VAL A 279 18.10 10.29 7.12
CA VAL A 279 17.86 11.73 7.19
C VAL A 279 17.42 12.24 5.83
N ASN A 280 16.40 13.09 5.83
CA ASN A 280 16.01 13.84 4.64
C ASN A 280 17.06 14.93 4.39
N ILE A 281 17.49 15.14 3.15
CA ILE A 281 18.57 16.10 2.88
C ILE A 281 18.17 17.55 3.25
N ALA A 282 16.89 17.92 3.15
CA ALA A 282 16.38 19.23 3.58
C ALA A 282 16.33 19.41 5.11
N THR A 283 16.65 18.37 5.89
CA THR A 283 16.84 18.48 7.35
C THR A 283 18.31 18.63 7.75
N THR A 284 19.20 18.79 6.76
CA THR A 284 20.63 18.95 6.96
C THR A 284 21.12 20.36 6.66
N GLN A 285 22.29 20.69 7.20
CA GLN A 285 23.03 21.92 6.94
C GLN A 285 24.48 21.57 6.62
N ARG A 286 25.12 22.40 5.81
CA ARG A 286 26.53 22.21 5.45
C ARG A 286 27.41 22.67 6.61
N THR A 287 28.27 21.80 7.08
CA THR A 287 29.22 22.07 8.18
C THR A 287 30.66 22.10 7.72
N ARG A 288 30.98 21.51 6.56
CA ARG A 288 32.32 21.50 5.97
C ARG A 288 32.26 21.55 4.44
N ALA A 289 33.35 21.95 3.80
CA ALA A 289 33.55 21.69 2.37
C ALA A 289 33.60 20.16 2.16
N PRO A 290 33.00 19.63 1.07
CA PRO A 290 33.08 18.21 0.74
C PRO A 290 34.55 17.85 0.65
N VAL A 291 34.94 16.74 1.28
CA VAL A 291 36.32 16.27 1.22
C VAL A 291 36.65 16.06 -0.27
N PRO A 292 37.58 16.82 -0.86
CA PRO A 292 37.99 16.60 -2.23
C PRO A 292 38.53 15.17 -2.31
N ARG A 293 37.99 14.35 -3.21
CA ARG A 293 38.66 13.11 -3.57
C ARG A 293 40.02 13.52 -4.15
N VAL A 294 41.10 13.27 -3.43
CA VAL A 294 42.44 13.26 -4.04
C VAL A 294 42.37 12.12 -5.06
N PRO A 295 42.48 12.40 -6.37
CA PRO A 295 42.55 11.32 -7.35
C PRO A 295 43.73 10.43 -6.95
N PRO A 296 43.61 9.10 -6.99
CA PRO A 296 44.79 8.25 -6.85
C PRO A 296 45.82 8.71 -7.89
N ALA A 297 47.08 8.79 -7.47
CA ALA A 297 48.19 9.07 -8.37
C ALA A 297 48.04 8.13 -9.58
N THR A 298 47.97 8.72 -10.76
CA THR A 298 47.66 8.01 -11.99
C THR A 298 48.88 7.22 -12.40
N ASP A 299 49.03 6.01 -11.87
CA ASP A 299 49.94 5.04 -12.48
C ASP A 299 49.29 4.56 -13.78
N ALA A 300 49.93 4.96 -14.88
CA ALA A 300 49.53 4.62 -16.24
C ALA A 300 49.45 3.09 -16.39
N GLY A 301 48.24 2.55 -16.57
CA GLY A 301 48.05 1.16 -17.00
C GLY A 301 46.94 0.36 -16.33
N GLY A 302 46.28 0.88 -15.30
CA GLY A 302 45.15 0.19 -14.65
C GLY A 302 43.80 0.68 -15.14
N SER A 303 42.98 -0.20 -15.72
CA SER A 303 41.54 0.02 -15.90
C SER A 303 40.89 0.24 -14.52
N VAL A 304 40.75 1.50 -14.10
CA VAL A 304 40.00 1.86 -12.88
C VAL A 304 38.52 1.67 -13.19
N ARG A 305 37.98 0.51 -12.81
CA ARG A 305 36.55 0.46 -12.48
C ARG A 305 36.36 1.39 -11.29
N LEU A 306 35.76 2.55 -11.52
CA LEU A 306 35.13 3.35 -10.47
C LEU A 306 33.90 2.56 -9.98
N GLU A 307 34.12 1.43 -9.32
CA GLU A 307 33.16 0.95 -8.34
C GLU A 307 33.27 1.95 -7.20
N ASP A 308 32.22 2.76 -7.01
CA ASP A 308 32.13 3.64 -5.84
C ASP A 308 32.31 2.76 -4.60
N ASP A 309 33.47 2.87 -3.94
CA ASP A 309 33.85 2.26 -2.64
C ASP A 309 32.89 2.62 -1.48
N PHE A 310 31.75 3.22 -1.81
CA PHE A 310 30.66 3.61 -0.93
C PHE A 310 29.61 2.50 -0.75
N ASP A 311 29.72 1.40 -1.49
CA ASP A 311 28.58 0.50 -1.75
C ASP A 311 28.61 -0.85 -1.00
N THR A 312 29.72 -1.22 -0.34
CA THR A 312 29.90 -2.62 0.10
C THR A 312 29.30 -2.95 1.46
N SER A 313 29.27 -2.03 2.43
CA SER A 313 28.64 -2.29 3.75
C SER A 313 27.34 -1.52 3.99
N GLU A 314 27.26 -0.23 3.65
CA GLU A 314 26.03 0.57 3.84
C GLU A 314 24.88 0.14 2.92
N GLY A 315 25.21 -0.18 1.65
CA GLY A 315 24.22 -0.58 0.67
C GLY A 315 23.48 -1.86 1.05
N GLN A 316 24.08 -2.72 1.88
CA GLN A 316 23.43 -3.97 2.32
C GLN A 316 22.26 -3.71 3.28
N TYR A 317 22.38 -2.75 4.20
CA TYR A 317 21.34 -2.46 5.18
C TYR A 317 20.15 -1.71 4.58
N GLU A 318 20.44 -0.70 3.73
CA GLU A 318 19.42 0.08 3.04
C GLU A 318 18.64 -0.76 2.01
N LYS A 319 19.28 -1.74 1.35
CA LYS A 319 18.64 -2.64 0.36
C LYS A 319 17.35 -3.30 0.88
N SER A 320 17.32 -3.67 2.16
CA SER A 320 16.13 -4.27 2.79
C SER A 320 14.91 -3.32 2.80
N LEU A 321 15.14 -2.02 2.69
CA LEU A 321 14.13 -0.96 2.74
C LEU A 321 13.64 -0.52 1.35
N LEU A 322 14.35 -0.90 0.28
CA LEU A 322 14.10 -0.44 -1.08
C LEU A 322 13.15 -1.38 -1.84
N ILE A 323 12.47 -0.82 -2.82
CA ILE A 323 11.85 -1.60 -3.89
C ILE A 323 13.00 -2.03 -4.82
N VAL A 324 13.38 -3.30 -4.75
CA VAL A 324 14.43 -3.85 -5.63
C VAL A 324 13.83 -3.99 -7.03
N PRO A 325 14.40 -3.36 -8.06
CA PRO A 325 13.97 -3.59 -9.43
C PRO A 325 14.11 -5.08 -9.77
N PRO A 326 13.16 -5.69 -10.49
CA PRO A 326 13.39 -7.00 -11.08
C PRO A 326 14.57 -6.86 -12.05
N TRP A 327 15.60 -7.69 -11.86
CA TRP A 327 16.79 -7.75 -12.70
C TRP A 327 16.47 -8.33 -14.07
#